data_AF-A0A5D4MJ45-F1
#
_entry.id   AF-A0A5D4MJ45-F1
#
_cell.length_a   1.000
_cell.length_b   1.000
_cell.length_c   1.000
_cell.angle_alpha   90.00
_cell.angle_beta   90.00
_cell.angle_gamma   90.00
#
_symmetry.space_group_name_H-M   'P 1'
#
loop_
_entity.id
_entity.type
_entity.pdbx_description
1 polymer ?
#
loop_
_entity_poly.entity_id
_entity_poly.type
_entity_poly.pdbx_seq_one_letter_code
_entity_poly.pdbx_strand_id
1 'polypeptide(L)'
;MFEKLKERAEELEDSGLQIHLSRKKKIMIRNRYRIIGYMNDFLLGILYMIGSILFMTDAERVLATSFFLAGSFFMISRAFIHIARDIHLKRFSKEDFQGNNY
;
A
#
# COMPACT_ATOMS: atom_id res chain seq x y z
N MET A 1 15.36 2.51 -47.36
CA MET A 1 14.18 3.23 -46.82
C MET A 1 13.32 2.32 -45.94
N PHE A 2 12.99 1.10 -46.37
CA PHE A 2 12.18 0.14 -45.60
C PHE A 2 12.86 -0.43 -44.34
N GLU A 3 14.16 -0.69 -44.38
CA GLU A 3 14.95 -1.11 -43.20
C GLU A 3 14.79 -0.14 -42.01
N LYS A 4 14.89 1.16 -42.29
CA LYS A 4 14.77 2.23 -41.29
C LYS A 4 13.37 2.34 -40.68
N LEU A 5 12.34 1.87 -41.39
CA LEU A 5 10.96 1.83 -40.89
C LEU A 5 10.72 0.59 -40.03
N LYS A 6 11.34 -0.55 -40.38
CA LYS A 6 11.27 -1.78 -39.60
C LYS A 6 11.97 -1.62 -38.25
N GLU A 7 13.16 -1.02 -38.25
CA GLU A 7 13.94 -0.75 -37.03
C GLU A 7 13.18 0.18 -36.07
N ARG A 8 12.53 1.24 -36.61
CA ARG A 8 11.64 2.10 -35.82
C ARG A 8 10.39 1.39 -35.30
N ALA A 9 9.83 0.44 -36.04
CA ALA A 9 8.66 -0.32 -35.60
C ALA A 9 9.02 -1.25 -34.43
N GLU A 10 10.17 -1.93 -34.49
CA GLU A 10 10.70 -2.76 -33.40
C GLU A 10 11.05 -1.93 -32.15
N GLU A 11 11.65 -0.75 -32.28
CA GLU A 11 11.90 0.18 -31.15
C GLU A 11 10.62 0.66 -30.46
N LEU A 12 9.58 0.98 -31.24
CA LEU A 12 8.30 1.46 -30.72
C LEU A 12 7.53 0.34 -30.01
N GLU A 13 7.64 -0.89 -30.50
CA GLU A 13 7.03 -2.07 -29.88
C GLU A 13 7.71 -2.41 -28.53
N ASP A 14 9.04 -2.43 -28.47
CA ASP A 14 9.78 -2.73 -27.23
C ASP A 14 9.57 -1.64 -26.16
N SER A 15 9.63 -0.36 -26.56
CA SER A 15 9.36 0.78 -25.67
C SER A 15 7.92 0.74 -25.14
N GLY A 16 6.95 0.44 -26.00
CA GLY A 16 5.55 0.29 -25.61
C GLY A 16 5.35 -0.85 -24.61
N LEU A 17 6.02 -1.99 -24.83
CA LEU A 17 5.93 -3.17 -23.96
C LEU A 17 6.55 -2.90 -22.58
N GLN A 18 7.73 -2.28 -22.52
CA GLN A 18 8.38 -1.88 -21.26
C GLN A 18 7.54 -0.90 -20.45
N ILE A 19 7.00 0.15 -21.09
CA ILE A 19 6.16 1.14 -20.42
C ILE A 19 4.90 0.48 -19.84
N HIS A 20 4.29 -0.46 -20.58
CA HIS A 20 3.07 -1.15 -20.15
C HIS A 20 3.33 -2.13 -19.00
N LEU A 21 4.46 -2.86 -19.03
CA LEU A 21 4.87 -3.76 -17.96
C LEU A 21 5.23 -3.00 -16.67
N SER A 22 5.98 -1.90 -16.80
CA SER A 22 6.38 -1.08 -15.66
C SER A 22 5.15 -0.45 -14.97
N ARG A 23 4.17 0.04 -15.76
CA ARG A 23 2.90 0.55 -15.23
C ARG A 23 2.07 -0.50 -14.49
N LYS A 24 1.95 -1.72 -15.04
CA LYS A 24 1.18 -2.81 -14.40
C LYS A 24 1.80 -3.26 -13.08
N LYS A 25 3.12 -3.41 -13.01
CA LYS A 25 3.83 -3.83 -11.80
C LYS A 25 3.66 -2.80 -10.67
N LYS A 26 3.68 -1.50 -11.01
CA LYS A 26 3.47 -0.37 -10.08
C LYS A 26 2.06 -0.34 -9.48
N ILE A 27 1.03 -0.72 -10.26
CA ILE A 27 -0.37 -0.77 -9.78
C ILE A 27 -0.59 -1.94 -8.81
N MET A 28 0.02 -3.10 -9.08
CA MET A 28 -0.21 -4.31 -8.30
C MET A 28 0.39 -4.24 -6.88
N ILE A 29 1.54 -3.58 -6.72
CA ILE A 29 2.19 -3.37 -5.41
C ILE A 29 1.41 -2.35 -4.56
N ARG A 30 0.89 -1.29 -5.19
CA ARG A 30 0.17 -0.21 -4.49
C ARG A 30 -1.15 -0.67 -3.87
N ASN A 31 -1.81 -1.67 -4.48
CA ASN A 31 -3.09 -2.19 -3.98
C ASN A 31 -2.96 -3.01 -2.70
N ARG A 32 -1.88 -3.80 -2.53
CA ARG A 32 -1.73 -4.69 -1.37
C ARG A 32 -1.58 -3.92 -0.06
N TYR A 33 -0.70 -2.91 -0.02
CA TYR A 33 -0.50 -2.05 1.15
C TYR A 33 -1.75 -1.21 1.50
N ARG A 34 -2.58 -0.91 0.50
CA ARG A 34 -3.83 -0.18 0.70
C ARG A 34 -4.88 -1.07 1.35
N ILE A 35 -5.03 -2.31 0.90
CA ILE A 35 -5.97 -3.28 1.49
C ILE A 35 -5.56 -3.61 2.93
N ILE A 36 -4.27 -3.85 3.20
CA ILE A 36 -3.79 -4.12 4.57
C ILE A 36 -4.08 -2.93 5.50
N GLY A 37 -3.85 -1.70 5.03
CA GLY A 37 -4.17 -0.50 5.79
C GLY A 37 -5.67 -0.38 6.12
N TYR A 38 -6.55 -0.63 5.15
CA TYR A 38 -7.99 -0.61 5.40
C TYR A 38 -8.46 -1.71 6.35
N MET A 39 -7.89 -2.92 6.25
CA MET A 39 -8.20 -3.99 7.21
C MET A 39 -7.73 -3.63 8.63
N ASN A 40 -6.55 -3.02 8.76
CA ASN A 40 -6.05 -2.52 10.05
C ASN A 40 -7.01 -1.47 10.65
N ASP A 41 -7.43 -0.49 9.85
CA ASP A 41 -8.35 0.57 10.30
C ASP A 41 -9.73 0.02 10.69
N PHE A 42 -10.20 -1.01 9.98
CA PHE A 42 -11.44 -1.71 10.31
C PHE A 42 -11.36 -2.47 11.64
N LEU A 43 -10.28 -3.23 11.86
CA LEU A 43 -10.04 -3.94 13.12
C LEU A 43 -9.88 -2.98 14.30
N LEU A 44 -9.15 -1.88 14.10
CA LEU A 44 -9.05 -0.77 15.06
C LEU A 44 -10.44 -0.29 15.49
N GLY A 45 -11.31 0.01 14.52
CA GLY A 45 -12.67 0.46 14.77
C GLY A 45 -13.50 -0.56 15.56
N ILE A 46 -13.44 -1.83 15.17
CA ILE A 46 -14.16 -2.92 15.87
C ILE A 46 -13.70 -3.05 17.31
N LEU A 47 -12.40 -3.04 17.58
CA LEU A 47 -11.86 -3.18 18.93
C LEU A 47 -12.31 -2.03 19.83
N TYR A 48 -12.25 -0.78 19.33
CA TYR A 48 -12.75 0.37 20.09
C TYR A 48 -14.27 0.33 20.27
N MET A 49 -15.02 -0.13 19.28
CA MET A 49 -16.46 -0.25 19.39
C MET A 49 -16.86 -1.28 20.45
N ILE A 50 -16.26 -2.48 20.42
CA ILE A 50 -16.48 -3.52 21.42
C ILE A 50 -16.04 -3.03 22.80
N GLY A 51 -14.84 -2.46 22.91
CA GLY A 51 -14.34 -1.89 24.16
C GLY A 51 -15.27 -0.82 24.74
N SER A 52 -15.86 0.02 23.89
CA SER A 52 -16.84 1.04 24.30
C SER A 52 -18.13 0.43 24.81
N ILE A 53 -18.69 -0.55 24.09
CA ILE A 53 -19.91 -1.25 24.53
C ILE A 53 -19.66 -1.92 25.88
N LEU A 54 -18.54 -2.65 26.02
CA LEU A 54 -18.17 -3.29 27.29
C LEU A 54 -17.98 -2.26 28.42
N PHE A 55 -17.29 -1.15 28.14
CA PHE A 55 -17.04 -0.09 29.12
C PHE A 55 -18.32 0.60 29.61
N MET A 56 -19.35 0.65 28.77
CA MET A 56 -20.67 1.21 29.11
C MET A 56 -21.57 0.25 29.89
N THR A 57 -21.21 -1.03 29.96
CA THR A 57 -21.95 -2.06 30.71
C THR A 57 -21.27 -2.37 32.04
N ASP A 58 -21.92 -3.12 32.93
CA ASP A 58 -21.31 -3.67 34.16
C ASP A 58 -20.30 -4.81 33.89
N ALA A 59 -19.74 -4.88 32.68
CA ALA A 59 -18.69 -5.82 32.33
C ALA A 59 -17.39 -5.48 33.07
N GLU A 60 -16.49 -6.46 33.19
CA GLU A 60 -15.21 -6.23 33.83
C GLU A 60 -14.43 -5.11 33.14
N ARG A 61 -14.05 -4.08 33.92
CA ARG A 61 -13.30 -2.93 33.43
C ARG A 61 -11.96 -3.33 32.80
N VAL A 62 -11.34 -4.40 33.29
CA VAL A 62 -10.10 -4.96 32.72
C VAL A 62 -10.34 -5.47 31.30
N LEU A 63 -11.47 -6.14 31.06
CA LEU A 63 -11.83 -6.65 29.74
C LEU A 63 -12.06 -5.50 28.75
N ALA A 64 -12.87 -4.50 29.12
CA ALA A 64 -13.11 -3.32 28.29
C ALA A 64 -11.81 -2.56 27.94
N THR A 65 -10.96 -2.33 28.96
CA THR A 65 -9.69 -1.62 28.79
C THR A 65 -8.72 -2.39 27.91
N SER A 66 -8.74 -3.72 27.97
CA SER A 66 -7.91 -4.57 27.11
C SER A 66 -8.26 -4.40 25.62
N PHE A 67 -9.54 -4.24 25.29
CA PHE A 67 -9.97 -3.95 23.91
C PHE A 67 -9.47 -2.58 23.42
N PHE A 68 -9.54 -1.55 24.27
CA PHE A 68 -8.98 -0.23 23.94
C PHE A 68 -7.46 -0.27 23.79
N LEU A 69 -6.77 -1.02 24.65
CA LEU A 69 -5.32 -1.19 24.58
C LEU A 69 -4.92 -1.93 23.29
N ALA A 70 -5.63 -3.01 22.95
CA ALA A 70 -5.45 -3.73 21.68
C ALA A 70 -5.68 -2.79 20.49
N GLY A 71 -6.77 -2.01 20.49
CA GLY A 71 -7.03 -1.00 19.47
C GLY A 71 -5.89 0.01 19.34
N SER A 72 -5.32 0.48 20.46
CA SER A 72 -4.20 1.42 20.45
C SER A 72 -2.97 0.86 19.69
N PHE A 73 -2.68 -0.43 19.80
CA PHE A 73 -1.62 -1.06 19.00
C PHE A 73 -1.93 -1.07 17.49
N PHE A 74 -3.18 -1.29 17.09
CA PHE A 74 -3.58 -1.17 15.68
C PHE A 74 -3.49 0.28 15.18
N MET A 75 -3.77 1.26 16.05
CA MET A 75 -3.61 2.67 15.71
C MET A 75 -2.15 3.02 15.39
N ILE A 76 -1.20 2.48 16.16
CA ILE A 76 0.23 2.66 15.90
C ILE A 76 0.65 1.90 14.64
N SER A 77 0.15 0.67 14.45
CA SER A 77 0.42 -0.15 13.27
C SER A 77 0.09 0.57 11.95
N ARG A 78 -0.97 1.41 11.95
CA ARG A 78 -1.33 2.27 10.83
C ARG A 78 -0.19 3.18 10.39
N ALA A 79 0.49 3.84 11.33
CA ALA A 79 1.60 4.74 11.03
C ALA A 79 2.75 3.98 10.34
N PHE A 80 3.07 2.76 10.80
CA PHE A 80 4.09 1.92 10.17
C PHE A 80 3.72 1.52 8.74
N ILE A 81 2.46 1.16 8.48
CA ILE A 81 1.99 0.83 7.13
C ILE A 81 2.12 2.03 6.19
N HIS A 82 1.80 3.24 6.66
CA HIS A 82 1.97 4.47 5.87
C HIS A 82 3.45 4.77 5.58
N ILE A 83 4.32 4.70 6.60
CA ILE A 83 5.77 4.90 6.43
C ILE A 83 6.37 3.88 5.47
N ALA A 84 6.05 2.60 5.62
CA ALA A 84 6.53 1.54 4.75
C ALA A 84 6.08 1.73 3.30
N ARG A 85 4.82 2.15 3.10
CA ARG A 85 4.28 2.50 1.78
C ARG A 85 5.08 3.62 1.13
N ASP A 86 5.36 4.69 1.88
CA ASP A 86 6.05 5.87 1.34
C ASP A 86 7.51 5.57 1.00
N ILE A 87 8.20 4.78 1.83
CA ILE A 87 9.58 4.34 1.56
C ILE A 87 9.63 3.42 0.33
N HIS A 88 8.72 2.44 0.24
CA HIS A 88 8.69 1.50 -0.88
C HIS A 88 8.35 2.21 -2.20
N LEU A 89 7.42 3.17 -2.18
CA LEU A 89 7.04 3.95 -3.36
C LEU A 89 8.17 4.88 -3.84
N LYS A 90 8.94 5.47 -2.90
CA LYS A 90 10.13 6.28 -3.23
C LYS A 90 11.24 5.48 -3.91
N ARG A 91 11.36 4.18 -3.62
CA ARG A 91 12.39 3.32 -4.24
C ARG A 91 12.12 3.07 -5.72
N PHE A 92 10.87 2.76 -6.10
CA PHE A 92 10.51 2.59 -7.51
C PHE A 92 10.58 3.88 -8.32
N SER A 93 10.35 5.04 -7.69
CA SER A 93 10.48 6.32 -8.38
C SER A 93 11.92 6.69 -8.75
N LYS A 94 12.93 6.10 -8.09
CA LYS A 94 14.35 6.32 -8.44
C LYS A 94 14.83 5.41 -9.57
N GLU A 95 14.35 4.17 -9.64
CA GLU A 95 14.68 3.23 -10.72
C GLU A 95 14.09 3.70 -12.06
N ASP A 96 12.86 4.22 -12.07
CA ASP A 96 12.24 4.79 -13.29
C ASP A 96 12.93 6.08 -13.79
N PHE A 97 13.61 6.83 -12.91
CA PHE A 97 14.28 8.09 -13.29
C PHE A 97 15.72 7.88 -13.77
N GLN A 98 16.35 6.74 -13.47
CA GLN A 98 17.69 6.40 -13.98
C GLN A 98 17.68 5.69 -15.33
N GLY A 99 16.54 5.15 -15.78
CA GLY A 99 16.39 4.50 -17.10
C GLY A 99 16.11 5.44 -18.28
N ASN A 100 16.04 6.76 -18.07
CA ASN A 100 15.64 7.75 -19.09
C ASN A 100 16.76 8.75 -19.43
N ASN A 101 18.03 8.35 -19.31
CA ASN A 101 19.22 9.17 -19.57
C ASN A 101 20.15 8.59 -20.66
N TYR A 102 19.62 7.87 -21.64
CA TYR A 102 20.32 7.54 -22.88
C TYR A 102 19.38 7.68 -24.08
#